data_AF-N1R0B2-F1
#
_entry.id   AF-N1R0B2-F1
#
_cell.length_a   1.000
_cell.length_b   1.000
_cell.length_c   1.000
_cell.angle_alpha   90.00
_cell.angle_beta   90.00
_cell.angle_gamma   90.00
#
_symmetry.space_group_name_H-M   'P 1'
#
loop_
_entity.id
_entity.type
_entity.pdbx_description
1 polymer ?
#
loop_
_entity_poly.entity_id
_entity_poly.type
_entity_poly.pdbx_seq_one_letter_code
_entity_poly.pdbx_strand_id
1 'polypeptide(L)'
;MAARALAGAGRAVLSLPSVRRRATNSWAAVRDTFFSTKEVFESHRVVFTVGTSIASVLTAWAGYSLRHMQQTKIDKRLHSIEESLRNTHKVEHDEIKKIVTSYNISTSACIATALTTTVVGYALGWRGGAWYTRRIVRREQQKLMGQIKSQNRRGRRIRAEATARTRQEKEQQEAEVSAVEDSFAVREAAAAPPPEEEGGFDEELTLAGEDGDWVVRFEQSFNVFLTDTVIFILDILYRDRDYARFFVLETIARVPYFAFISVLHLYETFGWSRRADNIKVHFAESMNEFHHLLIMEALGGNSVWLDRFLARFSAFFYYFVTVGMYMLSPRMAYHFSECVERHAYSTYDKFLKLNGEELKKLPAPEVAVNYYMNEDLYMFDNLYDVFVNVRDDEAEHCKTMKACQTHETLRSPHAVQSSIEADAE
;
A
#
# COMPACT_ATOMS: atom_id res chain seq x y z
N MET A 1 70.52 39.88 -35.18
CA MET A 1 69.45 40.47 -36.02
C MET A 1 68.52 39.33 -36.40
N ALA A 2 67.36 39.21 -35.76
CA ALA A 2 66.06 39.72 -36.25
C ALA A 2 65.49 38.82 -37.38
N ALA A 3 64.21 38.48 -37.50
CA ALA A 3 62.97 38.58 -36.74
C ALA A 3 61.88 37.95 -37.66
N ARG A 4 60.70 37.64 -37.12
CA ARG A 4 59.40 37.35 -37.82
C ARG A 4 59.24 35.91 -38.35
N ALA A 5 58.14 35.19 -38.12
CA ALA A 5 56.80 35.57 -37.68
C ALA A 5 56.09 34.43 -36.92
N LEU A 6 55.63 34.74 -35.71
CA LEU A 6 54.56 34.07 -34.99
C LEU A 6 53.49 35.13 -34.73
N ALA A 7 52.26 34.96 -35.20
CA ALA A 7 51.04 35.54 -34.59
C ALA A 7 49.81 35.22 -35.44
N GLY A 8 48.93 34.35 -34.93
CA GLY A 8 47.66 34.03 -35.58
C GLY A 8 46.78 33.07 -34.78
N ALA A 9 46.71 33.22 -33.45
CA ALA A 9 45.71 32.55 -32.63
C ALA A 9 45.18 33.55 -31.60
N GLY A 10 43.99 34.10 -31.88
CA GLY A 10 43.30 35.09 -31.05
C GLY A 10 42.83 34.47 -29.74
N ARG A 11 43.55 34.78 -28.66
CA ARG A 11 43.14 34.52 -27.28
C ARG A 11 42.26 35.70 -26.84
N ALA A 12 40.95 35.51 -26.76
CA ALA A 12 40.04 36.52 -26.23
C ALA A 12 40.33 36.75 -24.74
N VAL A 13 41.03 37.84 -24.43
CA VAL A 13 41.28 38.29 -23.06
C VAL A 13 39.97 38.87 -22.51
N LEU A 14 39.27 38.09 -21.68
CA LEU A 14 38.19 38.58 -20.84
C LEU A 14 38.77 39.55 -19.82
N SER A 15 38.57 40.85 -20.03
CA SER A 15 39.01 41.86 -19.08
C SER A 15 38.13 41.82 -17.82
N LEU A 16 38.75 41.78 -16.65
CA LEU A 16 38.12 41.79 -15.31
C LEU A 16 36.96 42.80 -15.12
N PRO A 17 36.96 44.01 -15.73
CA PRO A 17 35.84 44.94 -15.62
C PRO A 17 34.54 44.42 -16.26
N SER A 18 34.62 43.62 -17.31
CA SER A 18 33.45 43.09 -18.04
C SER A 18 32.74 41.96 -17.27
N VAL A 19 33.51 41.12 -16.56
CA VAL A 19 32.98 40.05 -15.71
C VAL A 19 32.29 40.63 -14.48
N ARG A 20 32.90 41.66 -13.85
CA ARG A 20 32.29 42.35 -12.70
C ARG A 20 30.96 43.00 -13.08
N ARG A 21 30.89 43.65 -14.25
CA ARG A 21 29.65 44.28 -14.76
C ARG A 21 28.56 43.26 -15.09
N ARG A 22 28.93 42.08 -15.60
CA ARG A 22 27.97 40.98 -15.83
C ARG A 22 27.48 40.38 -14.51
N ALA A 23 28.37 40.16 -13.54
CA ALA A 23 27.99 39.67 -12.21
C ALA A 23 27.06 40.63 -11.47
N THR A 24 27.30 41.95 -11.53
CA THR A 24 26.40 42.94 -10.92
C THR A 24 25.03 42.98 -11.60
N ASN A 25 24.97 42.81 -12.92
CA ASN A 25 23.71 42.79 -13.66
C ASN A 25 22.94 41.48 -13.43
N SER A 26 23.63 40.34 -13.32
CA SER A 26 23.03 39.06 -12.91
C SER A 26 22.50 39.12 -11.48
N TRP A 27 23.23 39.74 -10.56
CA TRP A 27 22.79 39.92 -9.18
C TRP A 27 21.57 40.83 -9.07
N ALA A 28 21.53 41.91 -9.86
CA ALA A 28 20.35 42.77 -9.96
C ALA A 28 19.13 41.99 -10.51
N ALA A 29 19.31 41.19 -11.55
CA ALA A 29 18.23 40.38 -12.13
C ALA A 29 17.68 39.32 -11.15
N VAL A 30 18.55 38.63 -10.41
CA VAL A 30 18.13 37.65 -9.38
C VAL A 30 17.37 38.35 -8.26
N ARG A 31 17.85 39.52 -7.83
CA ARG A 31 17.20 40.32 -6.80
C ARG A 31 15.82 40.81 -7.25
N ASP A 32 15.69 41.27 -8.49
CA ASP A 32 14.42 41.75 -9.03
C ASP A 32 13.43 40.59 -9.24
N THR A 33 13.92 39.40 -9.62
CA THR A 33 13.11 38.17 -9.69
C THR A 33 12.63 37.75 -8.30
N PHE A 34 13.49 37.85 -7.28
CA PHE A 34 13.13 37.55 -5.90
C PHE A 34 12.06 38.51 -5.37
N PHE A 35 12.21 39.82 -5.61
CA PHE A 35 11.21 40.80 -5.18
C PHE A 35 9.90 40.67 -5.95
N SER A 36 9.94 40.41 -7.26
CA SER A 36 8.73 40.14 -8.05
C SER A 36 8.00 38.88 -7.58
N THR A 37 8.74 37.81 -7.29
CA THR A 37 8.16 36.56 -6.73
C THR A 37 7.56 36.83 -5.36
N LYS A 38 8.27 37.56 -4.49
CA LYS A 38 7.77 37.95 -3.16
C LYS A 38 6.49 38.78 -3.27
N GLU A 39 6.43 39.73 -4.19
CA GLU A 39 5.25 40.57 -4.41
C GLU A 39 4.05 39.77 -4.93
N VAL A 40 4.27 38.77 -5.80
CA VAL A 40 3.22 37.82 -6.22
C VAL A 40 2.73 36.96 -5.05
N PHE A 41 3.64 36.53 -4.16
CA PHE A 41 3.32 35.77 -2.95
C PHE A 41 2.62 36.61 -1.88
N GLU A 42 2.88 37.91 -1.80
CA GLU A 42 2.19 38.83 -0.88
C GLU A 42 0.84 39.30 -1.46
N SER A 43 0.73 39.42 -2.80
CA SER A 43 -0.48 39.76 -3.56
C SER A 43 -1.54 38.66 -3.49
N HIS A 44 -1.13 37.39 -3.64
CA HIS A 44 -2.00 36.26 -3.39
C HIS A 44 -1.95 35.90 -1.90
N ARG A 45 -3.09 35.79 -1.21
CA ARG A 45 -3.20 35.46 0.24
C ARG A 45 -2.59 34.10 0.66
N VAL A 46 -1.76 33.49 -0.17
CA VAL A 46 -1.03 32.21 -0.04
C VAL A 46 -0.10 32.22 1.17
N VAL A 47 0.61 33.30 1.46
CA VAL A 47 1.47 33.39 2.68
C VAL A 47 0.61 33.24 3.94
N PHE A 48 -0.62 33.77 3.93
CA PHE A 48 -1.55 33.62 5.04
C PHE A 48 -2.11 32.19 5.13
N THR A 49 -2.40 31.53 4.00
CA THR A 49 -2.91 30.15 3.98
C THR A 49 -1.85 29.14 4.39
N VAL A 50 -0.61 29.31 3.92
CA VAL A 50 0.52 28.44 4.28
C VAL A 50 0.94 28.72 5.74
N GLY A 51 1.00 29.98 6.16
CA GLY A 51 1.31 30.35 7.54
C GLY A 51 0.28 29.83 8.54
N THR A 52 -1.02 29.92 8.24
CA THR A 52 -2.09 29.36 9.09
C THR A 52 -2.06 27.83 9.12
N SER A 53 -1.75 27.18 8.01
CA SER A 53 -1.58 25.72 7.95
C SER A 53 -0.41 25.26 8.84
N ILE A 54 0.75 25.91 8.73
CA ILE A 54 1.92 25.61 9.58
C ILE A 54 1.61 25.88 11.06
N ALA A 55 0.96 27.01 11.37
CA ALA A 55 0.56 27.32 12.74
C ALA A 55 -0.41 26.29 13.33
N SER A 56 -1.34 25.74 12.52
CA SER A 56 -2.26 24.70 12.95
C SER A 56 -1.54 23.38 13.28
N VAL A 57 -0.55 23.00 12.46
CA VAL A 57 0.29 21.82 12.69
C VAL A 57 1.14 21.99 13.95
N LEU A 58 1.74 23.17 14.16
CA LEU A 58 2.51 23.47 15.38
C LEU A 58 1.63 23.47 16.63
N THR A 59 0.40 23.98 16.53
CA THR A 59 -0.56 23.96 17.65
C THR A 59 -0.99 22.53 17.98
N ALA A 60 -1.25 21.70 16.97
CA ALA A 60 -1.53 20.27 17.14
C ALA A 60 -0.33 19.52 17.75
N TRP A 61 0.89 19.84 17.32
CA TRP A 61 2.13 19.28 17.86
C TRP A 61 2.35 19.65 19.33
N ALA A 62 2.12 20.90 19.70
CA ALA A 62 2.20 21.35 21.09
C ALA A 62 1.14 20.65 21.97
N GLY A 63 -0.10 20.53 21.47
CA GLY A 63 -1.19 19.83 22.16
C GLY A 63 -0.90 18.34 22.35
N TYR A 64 -0.40 17.66 21.32
CA TYR A 64 -0.02 16.25 21.39
C TYR A 64 1.15 16.02 22.37
N SER A 65 2.18 16.86 22.30
CA SER A 65 3.35 16.79 23.19
C SER A 65 2.95 17.00 24.65
N LEU A 66 2.08 17.99 24.91
CA LEU A 66 1.57 18.26 26.26
C LEU A 66 0.72 17.10 26.79
N ARG A 67 -0.17 16.55 25.96
CA ARG A 67 -1.00 15.39 26.33
C ARG A 67 -0.14 14.16 26.61
N HIS A 68 0.92 13.93 25.84
CA HIS A 68 1.84 12.82 26.07
C HIS A 68 2.65 13.00 27.36
N MET A 69 3.10 14.22 27.66
CA MET A 69 3.73 14.53 28.95
C MET A 69 2.78 14.35 30.14
N GLN A 70 1.48 14.64 29.96
CA GLN A 70 0.47 14.38 30.97
C GLN A 70 0.22 12.87 31.14
N GLN A 71 0.11 12.13 30.03
CA GLN A 71 -0.11 10.69 30.05
C GLN A 71 1.06 9.97 30.77
N THR A 72 2.30 10.32 30.43
CA THR A 72 3.48 9.74 31.09
C THR A 72 3.57 10.09 32.59
N LYS A 73 3.09 11.27 33.01
CA LYS A 73 2.97 11.62 34.44
C LYS A 73 1.86 10.82 35.12
N ILE A 74 0.74 10.59 34.44
CA ILE A 74 -0.37 9.76 34.95
C ILE A 74 0.09 8.31 35.08
N ASP A 75 0.78 7.76 34.09
CA ASP A 75 1.30 6.39 34.12
C ASP A 75 2.34 6.21 35.23
N LYS A 76 3.24 7.18 35.44
CA LYS A 76 4.16 7.17 36.59
C LYS A 76 3.44 7.26 37.94
N ARG A 77 2.34 8.02 38.02
CA ARG A 77 1.51 8.08 39.22
C ARG A 77 0.76 6.79 39.44
N LEU A 78 0.21 6.17 38.39
CA LEU A 78 -0.41 4.85 38.44
C LEU A 78 0.57 3.80 38.92
N HIS A 79 1.79 3.79 38.40
CA HIS A 79 2.82 2.83 38.80
C HIS A 79 3.31 3.05 40.25
N SER A 80 3.41 4.31 40.70
CA SER A 80 3.71 4.66 42.09
C SER A 80 2.55 4.33 43.05
N ILE A 81 1.31 4.44 42.57
CA ILE A 81 0.11 4.03 43.30
C ILE A 81 0.03 2.50 43.36
N GLU A 82 0.36 1.79 42.29
CA GLU A 82 0.42 0.33 42.24
C GLU A 82 1.51 -0.24 43.15
N GLU A 83 2.68 0.39 43.19
CA GLU A 83 3.79 0.01 44.06
C GLU A 83 3.50 0.31 45.54
N SER A 84 2.85 1.45 45.83
CA SER A 84 2.38 1.76 47.20
C SER A 84 1.21 0.87 47.63
N LEU A 85 0.31 0.51 46.70
CA LEU A 85 -0.73 -0.50 46.92
C LEU A 85 -0.11 -1.86 47.21
N ARG A 86 0.88 -2.35 46.45
CA ARG A 86 1.52 -3.66 46.70
C ARG A 86 2.17 -3.77 48.08
N ASN A 87 2.82 -2.70 48.55
CA ASN A 87 3.43 -2.68 49.88
C ASN A 87 2.38 -2.54 50.99
N THR A 88 1.31 -1.78 50.75
CA THR A 88 0.20 -1.65 51.70
C THR A 88 -0.62 -2.94 51.75
N HIS A 89 -0.87 -3.63 50.63
CA HIS A 89 -1.66 -4.86 50.54
C HIS A 89 -1.06 -6.04 51.31
N LYS A 90 0.27 -6.07 51.47
CA LYS A 90 0.94 -7.05 52.35
C LYS A 90 0.64 -6.81 53.83
N VAL A 91 0.39 -5.56 54.23
CA VAL A 91 0.01 -5.18 55.60
C VAL A 91 -1.52 -5.28 55.78
N GLU A 92 -2.27 -4.98 54.73
CA GLU A 92 -3.74 -4.99 54.70
C GLU A 92 -4.33 -6.41 54.66
N HIS A 93 -3.69 -7.41 54.07
CA HIS A 93 -4.28 -8.76 53.98
C HIS A 93 -4.54 -9.43 55.35
N ASP A 94 -3.76 -9.11 56.38
CA ASP A 94 -3.98 -9.59 57.76
C ASP A 94 -5.08 -8.80 58.50
N GLU A 95 -5.29 -7.53 58.15
CA GLU A 95 -6.33 -6.68 58.74
C GLU A 95 -7.68 -6.75 58.00
N ILE A 96 -7.66 -6.94 56.67
CA ILE A 96 -8.83 -7.10 55.78
C ILE A 96 -9.59 -8.39 56.09
N LYS A 97 -8.92 -9.49 56.49
CA LYS A 97 -9.63 -10.71 56.93
C LYS A 97 -10.53 -10.47 58.16
N LYS A 98 -10.27 -9.40 58.92
CA LYS A 98 -11.02 -9.01 60.11
C LYS A 98 -12.16 -8.03 59.82
N ILE A 99 -12.13 -7.35 58.67
CA ILE A 99 -13.07 -6.28 58.30
C ILE A 99 -14.08 -6.73 57.23
N VAL A 100 -13.74 -7.72 56.39
CA VAL A 100 -14.63 -8.30 55.36
C VAL A 100 -15.88 -8.99 55.94
N THR A 101 -15.94 -9.22 57.26
CA THR A 101 -17.16 -9.67 57.95
C THR A 101 -18.22 -8.58 58.14
N SER A 102 -17.94 -7.33 57.76
CA SER A 102 -18.90 -6.24 57.93
C SER A 102 -18.86 -5.26 56.75
N TYR A 103 -19.98 -5.20 56.03
CA TYR A 103 -20.40 -4.19 55.05
C TYR A 103 -20.22 -4.49 53.54
N ASN A 104 -21.35 -4.89 52.95
CA ASN A 104 -21.64 -5.07 51.52
C ASN A 104 -21.95 -3.73 50.80
N ILE A 105 -21.61 -3.65 49.52
CA ILE A 105 -22.31 -2.78 48.54
C ILE A 105 -22.85 -3.67 47.40
N SER A 106 -24.12 -3.48 47.06
CA SER A 106 -24.96 -4.44 46.34
C SER A 106 -24.65 -4.57 44.84
N THR A 107 -24.31 -5.79 44.43
CA THR A 107 -24.14 -6.27 43.06
C THR A 107 -25.37 -6.04 42.16
N SER A 108 -26.55 -5.83 42.74
CA SER A 108 -27.80 -5.59 42.01
C SER A 108 -27.81 -4.28 41.20
N ALA A 109 -27.10 -3.23 41.65
CA ALA A 109 -27.09 -1.95 40.97
C ALA A 109 -26.25 -1.96 39.67
N CYS A 110 -25.16 -2.74 39.64
CA CYS A 110 -24.30 -2.88 38.47
C CYS A 110 -24.93 -3.77 37.38
N ILE A 111 -25.67 -4.80 37.81
CA ILE A 111 -26.38 -5.69 36.88
C ILE A 111 -27.56 -4.96 36.23
N ALA A 112 -28.25 -4.08 36.96
CA ALA A 112 -29.36 -3.30 36.44
C ALA A 112 -28.95 -2.28 35.35
N THR A 113 -27.76 -1.67 35.47
CA THR A 113 -27.24 -0.71 34.47
C THR A 113 -26.72 -1.39 33.21
N ALA A 114 -26.14 -2.59 33.32
CA ALA A 114 -25.69 -3.38 32.17
C ALA A 114 -26.85 -3.95 31.33
N LEU A 115 -27.94 -4.36 31.97
CA LEU A 115 -29.11 -4.92 31.26
C LEU A 115 -29.88 -3.84 30.48
N THR A 116 -30.02 -2.64 31.04
CA THR A 116 -30.78 -1.55 30.42
C THR A 116 -30.11 -1.00 29.16
N THR A 117 -28.78 -0.88 29.18
CA THR A 117 -28.00 -0.44 28.02
C THR A 117 -28.05 -1.45 26.87
N THR A 118 -28.04 -2.75 27.18
CA THR A 118 -28.11 -3.82 26.18
C THR A 118 -29.47 -3.89 25.49
N VAL A 119 -30.57 -3.73 26.23
CA VAL A 119 -31.93 -3.79 25.68
C VAL A 119 -32.23 -2.60 24.75
N VAL A 120 -31.77 -1.40 25.10
CA VAL A 120 -31.94 -0.19 24.27
C VAL A 120 -31.15 -0.29 22.97
N GLY A 121 -29.93 -0.83 23.01
CA GLY A 121 -29.12 -1.07 21.82
C GLY A 121 -29.75 -2.09 20.85
N TYR A 122 -30.29 -3.19 21.40
CA TYR A 122 -30.89 -4.26 20.59
C TYR A 122 -32.23 -3.83 19.96
N ALA A 123 -33.08 -3.10 20.69
CA ALA A 123 -34.39 -2.64 20.19
C ALA A 123 -34.29 -1.61 19.07
N LEU A 124 -33.27 -0.73 19.09
CA LEU A 124 -33.05 0.28 18.06
C LEU A 124 -32.39 -0.31 16.80
N GLY A 125 -31.44 -1.25 16.95
CA GLY A 125 -30.80 -1.94 15.82
C GLY A 125 -31.76 -2.87 15.05
N TRP A 126 -32.66 -3.56 15.76
CA TRP A 126 -33.59 -4.53 15.15
C TRP A 126 -34.67 -3.88 14.26
N ARG A 127 -35.12 -2.67 14.58
CA ARG A 127 -36.18 -1.99 13.81
C ARG A 127 -35.73 -1.51 12.43
N GLY A 128 -34.45 -1.15 12.27
CA GLY A 128 -33.87 -0.76 10.97
C GLY A 128 -33.71 -1.95 10.02
N GLY A 129 -33.15 -3.06 10.51
CA GLY A 129 -32.94 -4.29 9.72
C GLY A 129 -34.24 -5.01 9.33
N ALA A 130 -35.22 -5.07 10.24
CA ALA A 130 -36.53 -5.68 9.97
C ALA A 130 -37.38 -4.88 8.96
N TRP A 131 -37.25 -3.55 8.95
CA TRP A 131 -37.92 -2.70 7.96
C TRP A 131 -37.32 -2.88 6.56
N TYR A 132 -35.98 -2.94 6.47
CA TYR A 132 -35.27 -3.14 5.21
C TYR A 132 -35.59 -4.50 4.57
N THR A 133 -35.52 -5.58 5.36
CA THR A 133 -35.85 -6.94 4.90
C THR A 133 -37.33 -7.08 4.50
N ARG A 134 -38.28 -6.51 5.27
CA ARG A 134 -39.71 -6.50 4.89
C ARG A 134 -39.98 -5.72 3.60
N ARG A 135 -39.22 -4.67 3.30
CA ARG A 135 -39.35 -3.90 2.05
C ARG A 135 -38.91 -4.72 0.84
N ILE A 136 -37.83 -5.49 0.97
CA ILE A 136 -37.34 -6.39 -0.08
C ILE A 136 -38.33 -7.55 -0.28
N VAL A 137 -38.76 -8.20 0.79
CA VAL A 137 -39.72 -9.32 0.71
C VAL A 137 -41.07 -8.85 0.14
N ARG A 138 -41.58 -7.66 0.50
CA ARG A 138 -42.80 -7.10 -0.12
C ARG A 138 -42.64 -6.84 -1.61
N ARG A 139 -41.47 -6.37 -2.06
CA ARG A 139 -41.21 -6.18 -3.51
C ARG A 139 -41.21 -7.51 -4.26
N GLU A 140 -40.66 -8.57 -3.66
CA GLU A 140 -40.66 -9.91 -4.27
C GLU A 140 -42.05 -10.55 -4.25
N GLN A 141 -42.82 -10.39 -3.16
CA GLN A 141 -44.21 -10.84 -3.08
C GLN A 141 -45.12 -10.10 -4.08
N GLN A 142 -44.90 -8.81 -4.32
CA GLN A 142 -45.62 -8.04 -5.35
C GLN A 142 -45.28 -8.47 -6.79
N LYS A 143 -44.09 -9.06 -7.02
CA LYS A 143 -43.73 -9.69 -8.29
C LYS A 143 -44.39 -11.07 -8.44
N LEU A 144 -44.43 -11.86 -7.37
CA LEU A 144 -45.05 -13.19 -7.36
C LEU A 144 -46.58 -13.14 -7.46
N MET A 145 -47.22 -12.12 -6.88
CA MET A 145 -48.68 -11.91 -6.97
C MET A 145 -49.13 -11.22 -8.28
N GLY A 146 -48.22 -11.03 -9.25
CA GLY A 146 -48.56 -10.50 -10.58
C GLY A 146 -49.09 -9.06 -10.62
N GLN A 147 -49.02 -8.31 -9.51
CA GLN A 147 -49.65 -6.98 -9.39
C GLN A 147 -48.78 -5.82 -9.91
N ILE A 148 -47.51 -6.06 -10.27
CA ILE A 148 -46.71 -5.08 -11.00
C ILE A 148 -46.75 -5.43 -12.48
N LYS A 149 -47.68 -4.80 -13.21
CA LYS A 149 -47.62 -4.74 -14.67
C LYS A 149 -46.32 -4.02 -15.04
N SER A 150 -45.32 -4.79 -15.44
CA SER A 150 -44.09 -4.31 -16.04
C SER A 150 -44.43 -3.41 -17.23
N GLN A 151 -44.40 -2.11 -17.00
CA GLN A 151 -44.38 -1.10 -18.04
C GLN A 151 -42.98 -1.09 -18.65
N ASN A 152 -42.60 -2.16 -19.37
CA ASN A 152 -41.34 -2.21 -20.10
C ASN A 152 -41.36 -3.20 -21.28
N ARG A 153 -42.46 -3.22 -22.05
CA ARG A 153 -42.47 -3.86 -23.38
C ARG A 153 -41.50 -3.19 -24.37
N ARG A 154 -41.19 -1.90 -24.18
CA ARG A 154 -40.26 -1.14 -25.04
C ARG A 154 -38.80 -1.55 -24.82
N GLY A 155 -38.37 -1.72 -23.56
CA GLY A 155 -36.99 -2.10 -23.24
C GLY A 155 -36.61 -3.52 -23.66
N ARG A 156 -37.54 -4.49 -23.59
CA ARG A 156 -37.29 -5.85 -24.10
C ARG A 156 -37.17 -5.91 -25.62
N ARG A 157 -37.93 -5.10 -26.35
CA ARG A 157 -37.84 -5.00 -27.82
C ARG A 157 -36.52 -4.37 -28.26
N ILE A 158 -36.11 -3.28 -27.63
CA ILE A 158 -34.83 -2.60 -27.91
C ILE A 158 -33.65 -3.53 -27.61
N ARG A 159 -33.71 -4.30 -26.52
CA ARG A 159 -32.65 -5.26 -26.19
C ARG A 159 -32.59 -6.42 -27.18
N ALA A 160 -33.73 -6.95 -27.62
CA ALA A 160 -33.77 -8.01 -28.63
C ALA A 160 -33.30 -7.53 -30.02
N GLU A 161 -33.67 -6.31 -30.43
CA GLU A 161 -33.22 -5.69 -31.68
C GLU A 161 -31.71 -5.38 -31.66
N ALA A 162 -31.17 -4.93 -30.52
CA ALA A 162 -29.74 -4.71 -30.36
C ALA A 162 -28.96 -6.02 -30.43
N THR A 163 -29.41 -7.08 -29.74
CA THR A 163 -28.74 -8.39 -29.78
C THR A 163 -28.80 -9.03 -31.17
N ALA A 164 -29.88 -8.81 -31.94
CA ALA A 164 -29.99 -9.28 -33.32
C ALA A 164 -29.03 -8.56 -34.28
N ARG A 165 -28.83 -7.24 -34.11
CA ARG A 165 -27.86 -6.47 -34.91
C ARG A 165 -26.43 -6.89 -34.63
N THR A 166 -26.06 -7.06 -33.35
CA THR A 166 -24.71 -7.51 -32.98
C THR A 166 -24.43 -8.93 -33.50
N ARG A 167 -25.45 -9.79 -33.58
CA ARG A 167 -25.31 -11.13 -34.18
C ARG A 167 -25.13 -11.07 -35.70
N GLN A 168 -25.86 -10.20 -36.41
CA GLN A 168 -25.66 -9.98 -37.84
C GLN A 168 -24.31 -9.35 -38.16
N GLU A 169 -23.83 -8.41 -37.35
CA GLU A 169 -22.50 -7.81 -37.48
C GLU A 169 -21.41 -8.87 -37.27
N LYS A 170 -21.60 -9.77 -36.29
CA LYS A 170 -20.67 -10.88 -36.03
C LYS A 170 -20.66 -11.91 -37.17
N GLU A 171 -21.83 -12.27 -37.71
CA GLU A 171 -21.94 -13.17 -38.86
C GLU A 171 -21.36 -12.55 -40.15
N GLN A 172 -21.47 -11.23 -40.34
CA GLN A 172 -20.81 -10.51 -41.44
C GLN A 172 -19.29 -10.47 -41.28
N GLN A 173 -18.81 -10.26 -40.06
CA GLN A 173 -17.37 -10.21 -39.76
C GLN A 173 -16.73 -11.61 -39.86
N GLU A 174 -17.41 -12.68 -39.42
CA GLU A 174 -16.95 -14.06 -39.59
C GLU A 174 -16.95 -14.49 -41.07
N ALA A 175 -17.90 -14.02 -41.89
CA ALA A 175 -17.91 -14.26 -43.34
C ALA A 175 -16.80 -13.49 -44.09
N GLU A 176 -16.47 -12.27 -43.65
CA GLU A 176 -15.36 -11.48 -44.22
C GLU A 176 -13.99 -12.10 -43.88
N VAL A 177 -13.81 -12.58 -42.63
CA VAL A 177 -12.58 -13.28 -42.20
C VAL A 177 -12.39 -14.58 -42.97
N SER A 178 -13.46 -15.37 -43.16
CA SER A 178 -13.40 -16.62 -43.94
C SER A 178 -13.05 -16.37 -45.42
N ALA A 179 -13.54 -15.27 -46.02
CA ALA A 179 -13.21 -14.90 -47.40
C ALA A 179 -11.75 -14.42 -47.55
N VAL A 180 -11.18 -13.82 -46.51
CA VAL A 180 -9.76 -13.41 -46.47
C VAL A 180 -8.85 -14.63 -46.29
N GLU A 181 -9.21 -15.59 -45.44
CA GLU A 181 -8.45 -16.83 -45.23
C GLU A 181 -8.36 -17.69 -46.51
N ASP A 182 -9.47 -17.83 -47.26
CA ASP A 182 -9.47 -18.54 -48.55
C ASP A 182 -8.59 -17.84 -49.60
N SER A 183 -8.47 -16.51 -49.55
CA SER A 183 -7.58 -15.75 -50.44
C SER A 183 -6.09 -15.88 -50.10
N PHE A 184 -5.79 -16.19 -48.83
CA PHE A 184 -4.42 -16.37 -48.32
C PHE A 184 -3.91 -17.78 -48.60
N ALA A 185 -4.76 -18.80 -48.45
CA ALA A 185 -4.43 -20.20 -48.74
C ALA A 185 -4.05 -20.46 -50.22
N VAL A 186 -4.60 -19.69 -51.17
CA VAL A 186 -4.24 -19.78 -52.60
C VAL A 186 -2.86 -19.20 -52.88
N ARG A 187 -2.35 -18.30 -52.02
CA ARG A 187 -1.07 -17.60 -52.20
C ARG A 187 0.12 -18.36 -51.60
N GLU A 188 -0.14 -19.24 -50.64
CA GLU A 188 0.88 -19.98 -49.90
C GLU A 188 1.30 -21.30 -50.57
N ALA A 189 0.52 -21.81 -51.54
CA ALA A 189 0.84 -23.02 -52.31
C ALA A 189 1.90 -22.83 -53.43
N ALA A 190 2.45 -21.62 -53.61
CA ALA A 190 3.33 -21.29 -54.75
C ALA A 190 4.82 -21.02 -54.40
N ALA A 191 5.27 -21.25 -53.16
CA ALA A 191 6.67 -21.01 -52.80
C ALA A 191 7.30 -22.22 -52.08
N ALA A 192 8.11 -22.99 -52.81
CA ALA A 192 8.99 -24.02 -52.23
C ALA A 192 10.32 -23.40 -51.75
N PRO A 193 10.95 -23.89 -50.66
CA PRO A 193 12.15 -23.28 -50.08
C PRO A 193 13.47 -23.98 -50.47
N PRO A 194 14.64 -23.32 -50.34
CA PRO A 194 15.91 -23.97 -50.09
C PRO A 194 16.45 -23.70 -48.66
N PRO A 195 17.48 -24.44 -48.20
CA PRO A 195 17.65 -24.77 -46.79
C PRO A 195 18.71 -23.96 -46.02
N GLU A 196 18.52 -23.99 -44.69
CA GLU A 196 19.48 -23.98 -43.57
C GLU A 196 20.45 -22.79 -43.37
N GLU A 197 20.30 -22.10 -42.24
CA GLU A 197 21.40 -21.78 -41.30
C GLU A 197 20.86 -21.33 -39.91
N GLU A 198 21.64 -21.61 -38.86
CA GLU A 198 21.32 -21.49 -37.43
C GLU A 198 21.26 -20.06 -36.88
N GLY A 199 20.45 -19.86 -35.83
CA GLY A 199 20.73 -18.92 -34.73
C GLY A 199 19.71 -17.81 -34.49
N GLY A 200 19.33 -17.62 -33.22
CA GLY A 200 18.89 -16.31 -32.71
C GLY A 200 17.44 -16.17 -32.26
N PHE A 201 17.29 -16.02 -30.94
CA PHE A 201 16.28 -15.28 -30.17
C PHE A 201 15.58 -14.12 -30.90
N ASP A 202 14.27 -13.94 -30.65
CA ASP A 202 13.46 -12.69 -30.63
C ASP A 202 12.00 -12.99 -31.04
N GLU A 203 11.01 -12.80 -30.16
CA GLU A 203 10.20 -11.56 -30.04
C GLU A 203 8.83 -11.74 -30.72
N GLU A 204 7.86 -12.32 -30.00
CA GLU A 204 6.46 -12.36 -30.42
C GLU A 204 5.66 -11.18 -29.83
N LEU A 205 5.84 -10.04 -30.50
CA LEU A 205 4.81 -9.14 -31.00
C LEU A 205 3.66 -8.73 -30.05
N THR A 206 3.96 -7.74 -29.21
CA THR A 206 3.00 -6.79 -28.64
C THR A 206 2.33 -5.94 -29.72
N LEU A 207 1.04 -6.16 -29.98
CA LEU A 207 0.16 -5.20 -30.67
C LEU A 207 -0.78 -4.51 -29.68
N ALA A 208 -0.24 -3.63 -28.84
CA ALA A 208 -1.03 -2.71 -28.02
C ALA A 208 -0.30 -1.37 -27.79
N GLY A 209 -0.51 -0.41 -28.69
CA GLY A 209 -0.55 1.04 -28.45
C GLY A 209 0.74 1.76 -28.01
N GLU A 210 1.40 2.43 -28.96
CA GLU A 210 2.55 3.33 -28.75
C GLU A 210 2.26 4.53 -27.79
N ASP A 211 1.00 4.92 -27.59
CA ASP A 211 0.65 6.06 -26.73
C ASP A 211 0.66 5.75 -25.22
N GLY A 212 0.60 4.47 -24.83
CA GLY A 212 0.59 4.04 -23.42
C GLY A 212 1.98 3.82 -22.83
N ASP A 213 2.98 3.52 -23.66
CA ASP A 213 4.33 3.13 -23.22
C ASP A 213 5.05 4.27 -22.49
N TRP A 214 4.96 5.51 -23.00
CA TRP A 214 5.65 6.64 -22.37
C TRP A 214 5.08 6.98 -20.98
N VAL A 215 3.75 6.86 -20.80
CA VAL A 215 3.10 7.05 -19.48
C VAL A 215 3.58 5.96 -18.54
N VAL A 216 3.59 4.72 -19.02
CA VAL A 216 4.03 3.57 -18.24
C VAL A 216 5.47 3.74 -17.75
N ARG A 217 6.37 4.14 -18.65
CA ARG A 217 7.79 4.37 -18.37
C ARG A 217 8.01 5.58 -17.46
N PHE A 218 7.20 6.62 -17.61
CA PHE A 218 7.23 7.77 -16.71
C PHE A 218 6.80 7.38 -15.29
N GLU A 219 5.67 6.68 -15.14
CA GLU A 219 5.20 6.17 -13.84
C GLU A 219 6.26 5.31 -13.16
N GLN A 220 6.88 4.39 -13.91
CA GLN A 220 7.94 3.51 -13.39
C GLN A 220 9.18 4.31 -12.98
N SER A 221 9.62 5.26 -13.83
CA SER A 221 10.79 6.09 -13.53
C SER A 221 10.57 6.97 -12.30
N PHE A 222 9.37 7.54 -12.16
CA PHE A 222 8.97 8.33 -11.00
C PHE A 222 8.95 7.48 -9.73
N ASN A 223 8.38 6.27 -9.79
CA ASN A 223 8.35 5.33 -8.68
C ASN A 223 9.76 4.92 -8.24
N VAL A 224 10.62 4.55 -9.18
CA VAL A 224 12.02 4.18 -8.88
C VAL A 224 12.74 5.36 -8.21
N PHE A 225 12.62 6.56 -8.77
CA PHE A 225 13.23 7.76 -8.19
C PHE A 225 12.75 8.05 -6.76
N LEU A 226 11.45 7.95 -6.50
CA LEU A 226 10.89 8.13 -5.15
C LEU A 226 11.41 7.07 -4.18
N THR A 227 11.37 5.79 -4.58
CA THR A 227 11.82 4.68 -3.75
C THR A 227 13.30 4.81 -3.41
N ASP A 228 14.16 5.08 -4.41
CA ASP A 228 15.60 5.30 -4.20
C ASP A 228 15.88 6.47 -3.26
N THR A 229 15.11 7.55 -3.38
CA THR A 229 15.24 8.72 -2.50
C THR A 229 14.92 8.36 -1.04
N VAL A 230 13.83 7.63 -0.81
CA VAL A 230 13.43 7.20 0.55
C VAL A 230 14.47 6.24 1.12
N ILE A 231 14.93 5.26 0.32
CA ILE A 231 15.95 4.29 0.69
C ILE A 231 17.24 5.00 1.11
N PHE A 232 17.73 5.94 0.31
CA PHE A 232 18.94 6.69 0.61
C PHE A 232 18.85 7.45 1.95
N ILE A 233 17.69 8.04 2.23
CA ILE A 233 17.44 8.73 3.50
C ILE A 233 17.47 7.72 4.67
N LEU A 234 16.83 6.57 4.52
CA LEU A 234 16.81 5.53 5.55
C LEU A 234 18.18 4.91 5.79
N ASP A 235 18.96 4.65 4.74
CA ASP A 235 20.35 4.16 4.82
C ASP A 235 21.25 5.11 5.62
N ILE A 236 21.03 6.43 5.49
CA ILE A 236 21.78 7.43 6.25
C ILE A 236 21.32 7.49 7.71
N LEU A 237 20.00 7.48 7.93
CA LEU A 237 19.43 7.65 9.26
C LEU A 237 19.69 6.45 10.19
N TYR A 238 19.70 5.25 9.62
CA TYR A 238 19.80 3.98 10.34
C TYR A 238 21.11 3.23 10.13
N ARG A 239 22.19 3.96 9.78
CA ARG A 239 23.52 3.36 9.65
C ARG A 239 23.91 2.63 10.93
N ASP A 240 24.38 1.39 10.79
CA ASP A 240 24.80 0.49 11.87
C ASP A 240 23.71 0.16 12.91
N ARG A 241 22.43 0.35 12.55
CA ARG A 241 21.27 0.08 13.43
C ARG A 241 20.23 -0.80 12.71
N ASP A 242 20.66 -2.00 12.32
CA ASP A 242 19.89 -2.89 11.45
C ASP A 242 18.49 -3.22 11.98
N TYR A 243 18.35 -3.64 13.25
CA TYR A 243 17.02 -3.97 13.80
C TYR A 243 16.07 -2.75 13.88
N ALA A 244 16.61 -1.54 14.11
CA ALA A 244 15.79 -0.33 14.09
C ALA A 244 15.37 0.03 12.67
N ARG A 245 16.27 -0.15 11.68
CA ARG A 245 15.96 0.00 10.26
C ARG A 245 14.84 -0.95 9.85
N PHE A 246 14.98 -2.24 10.15
CA PHE A 246 13.97 -3.25 9.82
C PHE A 246 12.64 -2.90 10.48
N PHE A 247 12.61 -2.60 11.78
CA PHE A 247 11.39 -2.16 12.46
C PHE A 247 10.68 -0.99 11.74
N VAL A 248 11.42 0.02 11.28
CA VAL A 248 10.82 1.15 10.54
C VAL A 248 10.33 0.71 9.16
N LEU A 249 11.08 -0.12 8.44
CA LEU A 249 10.69 -0.67 7.15
C LEU A 249 9.42 -1.52 7.27
N GLU A 250 9.36 -2.49 8.18
CA GLU A 250 8.18 -3.35 8.42
C GLU A 250 6.92 -2.57 8.88
N THR A 251 7.14 -1.43 9.55
CA THR A 251 6.03 -0.52 9.91
C THR A 251 5.45 0.17 8.67
N ILE A 252 6.29 0.47 7.67
CA ILE A 252 5.92 1.17 6.45
C ILE A 252 5.43 0.17 5.39
N ALA A 253 6.05 -0.99 5.27
CA ALA A 253 5.79 -2.03 4.26
C ALA A 253 4.38 -2.63 4.34
N ARG A 254 3.77 -2.71 5.54
CA ARG A 254 2.36 -3.10 5.68
C ARG A 254 1.33 -2.13 5.07
N VAL A 255 1.69 -0.85 4.93
CA VAL A 255 0.72 0.24 4.68
C VAL A 255 0.06 0.14 3.30
N PRO A 256 0.78 -0.19 2.21
CA PRO A 256 0.20 -0.33 0.89
C PRO A 256 -0.88 -1.39 0.83
N TYR A 257 -0.66 -2.56 1.44
CA TYR A 257 -1.64 -3.64 1.46
C TYR A 257 -2.96 -3.22 2.08
N PHE A 258 -2.91 -2.55 3.25
CA PHE A 258 -4.10 -2.00 3.88
C PHE A 258 -4.78 -0.92 3.03
N ALA A 259 -3.99 -0.04 2.39
CA ALA A 259 -4.51 0.98 1.48
C ALA A 259 -5.21 0.36 0.25
N PHE A 260 -4.63 -0.68 -0.35
CA PHE A 260 -5.19 -1.39 -1.50
C PHE A 260 -6.52 -2.05 -1.14
N ILE A 261 -6.59 -2.77 -0.01
CA ILE A 261 -7.82 -3.36 0.51
C ILE A 261 -8.88 -2.29 0.73
N SER A 262 -8.51 -1.15 1.33
CA SER A 262 -9.43 -0.04 1.61
C SER A 262 -10.06 0.50 0.33
N VAL A 263 -9.26 0.71 -0.73
CA VAL A 263 -9.76 1.17 -2.02
C VAL A 263 -10.58 0.08 -2.75
N LEU A 264 -10.15 -1.18 -2.69
CA LEU A 264 -10.89 -2.30 -3.27
C LEU A 264 -12.27 -2.45 -2.64
N HIS A 265 -12.39 -2.35 -1.31
CA HIS A 265 -13.68 -2.34 -0.62
C HIS A 265 -14.53 -1.13 -0.98
N LEU A 266 -13.92 0.05 -1.15
CA LEU A 266 -14.64 1.24 -1.61
C LEU A 266 -15.21 1.03 -3.02
N TYR A 267 -14.42 0.47 -3.94
CA TYR A 267 -14.85 0.14 -5.30
C TYR A 267 -15.97 -0.92 -5.32
N GLU A 268 -15.89 -1.92 -4.45
CA GLU A 268 -16.96 -2.90 -4.29
C GLU A 268 -18.25 -2.25 -3.77
N THR A 269 -18.14 -1.36 -2.79
CA THR A 269 -19.28 -0.62 -2.20
C THR A 269 -19.99 0.24 -3.24
N PHE A 270 -19.25 0.88 -4.14
CA PHE A 270 -19.81 1.61 -5.27
C PHE A 270 -20.25 0.73 -6.44
N GLY A 271 -19.92 -0.56 -6.42
CA GLY A 271 -20.23 -1.51 -7.49
C GLY A 271 -19.36 -1.33 -8.75
N TRP A 272 -18.19 -0.70 -8.63
CA TRP A 272 -17.28 -0.44 -9.75
C TRP A 272 -16.42 -1.66 -10.12
N SER A 273 -16.01 -2.46 -9.14
CA SER A 273 -15.19 -3.65 -9.38
C SER A 273 -15.36 -4.63 -8.23
N ARG A 274 -15.27 -5.93 -8.52
CA ARG A 274 -15.28 -7.02 -7.53
C ARG A 274 -14.04 -7.88 -7.73
N ARG A 275 -13.01 -7.65 -6.90
CA ARG A 275 -11.74 -8.38 -6.93
C ARG A 275 -11.47 -9.01 -5.56
N ALA A 276 -12.29 -9.99 -5.21
CA ALA A 276 -12.23 -10.66 -3.91
C ALA A 276 -10.89 -11.38 -3.67
N ASP A 277 -10.28 -11.91 -4.72
CA ASP A 277 -9.00 -12.61 -4.62
C ASP A 277 -7.85 -11.65 -4.27
N ASN A 278 -7.81 -10.45 -4.86
CA ASN A 278 -6.86 -9.40 -4.47
C ASN A 278 -7.03 -8.98 -3.01
N ILE A 279 -8.26 -8.87 -2.51
CA ILE A 279 -8.51 -8.52 -1.10
C ILE A 279 -7.91 -9.58 -0.18
N LYS A 280 -8.09 -10.87 -0.50
CA LYS A 280 -7.52 -11.97 0.31
C LYS A 280 -6.00 -11.95 0.30
N VAL A 281 -5.41 -11.76 -0.89
CA VAL A 281 -3.96 -11.74 -1.06
C VAL A 281 -3.35 -10.58 -0.28
N HIS A 282 -3.83 -9.35 -0.47
CA HIS A 282 -3.31 -8.20 0.29
C HIS A 282 -3.58 -8.31 1.78
N PHE A 283 -4.66 -8.99 2.20
CA PHE A 283 -4.88 -9.24 3.62
C PHE A 283 -3.82 -10.19 4.18
N ALA A 284 -3.49 -11.26 3.45
CA ALA A 284 -2.42 -12.17 3.83
C ALA A 284 -1.07 -11.47 3.87
N GLU A 285 -0.72 -10.68 2.86
CA GLU A 285 0.52 -9.87 2.82
C GLU A 285 0.57 -8.89 4.00
N SER A 286 -0.51 -8.14 4.26
CA SER A 286 -0.59 -7.24 5.42
C SER A 286 -0.41 -7.96 6.76
N MET A 287 -0.85 -9.21 6.87
CA MET A 287 -0.67 -10.02 8.07
C MET A 287 0.75 -10.60 8.16
N ASN A 288 1.37 -10.95 7.04
CA ASN A 288 2.76 -11.41 7.00
C ASN A 288 3.73 -10.30 7.47
N GLU A 289 3.63 -9.11 6.86
CA GLU A 289 4.32 -7.87 7.25
C GLU A 289 4.07 -7.48 8.73
N PHE A 290 2.87 -7.81 9.24
CA PHE A 290 2.57 -7.61 10.65
C PHE A 290 3.44 -8.48 11.55
N HIS A 291 3.63 -9.75 11.21
CA HIS A 291 4.48 -10.67 11.97
C HIS A 291 5.96 -10.32 11.84
N HIS A 292 6.43 -9.90 10.66
CA HIS A 292 7.80 -9.37 10.49
C HIS A 292 8.09 -8.24 11.47
N LEU A 293 7.18 -7.26 11.60
CA LEU A 293 7.33 -6.20 12.60
C LEU A 293 7.41 -6.75 14.02
N LEU A 294 6.53 -7.68 14.42
CA LEU A 294 6.56 -8.22 15.78
C LEU A 294 7.88 -8.93 16.07
N ILE A 295 8.48 -9.59 15.07
CA ILE A 295 9.83 -10.15 15.17
C ILE A 295 10.85 -9.03 15.40
N MET A 296 10.82 -7.95 14.61
CA MET A 296 11.74 -6.82 14.80
C MET A 296 11.54 -6.10 16.15
N GLU A 297 10.32 -6.05 16.66
CA GLU A 297 10.03 -5.54 18.01
C GLU A 297 10.62 -6.44 19.10
N ALA A 298 10.50 -7.77 18.95
CA ALA A 298 11.10 -8.73 19.87
C ALA A 298 12.64 -8.65 19.89
N LEU A 299 13.25 -8.31 18.75
CA LEU A 299 14.69 -8.07 18.61
C LEU A 299 15.13 -6.66 19.08
N GLY A 300 14.21 -5.83 19.60
CA GLY A 300 14.53 -4.51 20.15
C GLY A 300 14.61 -3.38 19.13
N GLY A 301 14.10 -3.58 17.91
CA GLY A 301 14.04 -2.55 16.86
C GLY A 301 13.21 -1.33 17.26
N ASN A 302 12.26 -1.49 18.18
CA ASN A 302 11.40 -0.41 18.69
C ASN A 302 11.92 0.27 19.97
N SER A 303 13.17 0.00 20.37
CA SER A 303 13.78 0.48 21.63
C SER A 303 13.81 2.01 21.74
N VAL A 304 14.03 2.72 20.64
CA VAL A 304 14.14 4.19 20.62
C VAL A 304 12.79 4.83 20.28
N TRP A 305 12.40 5.84 21.06
CA TRP A 305 11.14 6.57 20.86
C TRP A 305 11.07 7.31 19.52
N LEU A 306 12.17 7.92 19.09
CA LEU A 306 12.21 8.69 17.84
C LEU A 306 11.93 7.81 16.63
N ASP A 307 12.45 6.58 16.61
CA ASP A 307 12.24 5.61 15.54
C ASP A 307 10.76 5.19 15.47
N ARG A 308 10.13 4.93 16.62
CA ARG A 308 8.69 4.67 16.70
C ARG A 308 7.85 5.84 16.22
N PHE A 309 8.21 7.06 16.61
CA PHE A 309 7.49 8.25 16.19
C PHE A 309 7.60 8.44 14.68
N LEU A 310 8.82 8.37 14.13
CA LEU A 310 9.09 8.54 12.70
C LEU A 310 8.36 7.48 11.88
N ALA A 311 8.45 6.20 12.25
CA ALA A 311 7.79 5.11 11.54
C ALA A 311 6.27 5.30 11.47
N ARG A 312 5.63 5.62 12.60
CA ARG A 312 4.18 5.84 12.68
C ARG A 312 3.74 7.09 11.92
N PHE A 313 4.51 8.17 12.03
CA PHE A 313 4.23 9.42 11.34
C PHE A 313 4.35 9.24 9.82
N SER A 314 5.43 8.62 9.35
CA SER A 314 5.64 8.29 7.94
C SER A 314 4.54 7.36 7.41
N ALA A 315 4.19 6.30 8.15
CA ALA A 315 3.12 5.37 7.79
C ALA A 315 1.77 6.07 7.61
N PHE A 316 1.44 7.05 8.45
CA PHE A 316 0.21 7.83 8.34
C PHE A 316 0.12 8.60 7.01
N PHE A 317 1.16 9.33 6.62
CA PHE A 317 1.16 10.06 5.34
C PHE A 317 1.26 9.11 4.15
N TYR A 318 2.07 8.06 4.28
CA TYR A 318 2.24 7.06 3.25
C TYR A 318 0.92 6.39 2.89
N TYR A 319 0.06 6.10 3.88
CA TYR A 319 -1.29 5.59 3.64
C TYR A 319 -2.09 6.44 2.66
N PHE A 320 -2.16 7.76 2.87
CA PHE A 320 -2.93 8.64 1.98
C PHE A 320 -2.31 8.75 0.59
N VAL A 321 -0.97 8.78 0.51
CA VAL A 321 -0.26 8.77 -0.78
C VAL A 321 -0.57 7.48 -1.54
N THR A 322 -0.52 6.33 -0.89
CA THR A 322 -0.77 5.04 -1.52
C THR A 322 -2.23 4.86 -1.92
N VAL A 323 -3.18 5.32 -1.10
CA VAL A 323 -4.61 5.38 -1.48
C VAL A 323 -4.79 6.23 -2.73
N GLY A 324 -4.22 7.44 -2.76
CA GLY A 324 -4.30 8.32 -3.92
C GLY A 324 -3.66 7.69 -5.17
N MET A 325 -2.46 7.12 -5.03
CA MET A 325 -1.73 6.45 -6.10
C MET A 325 -2.53 5.27 -6.67
N TYR A 326 -3.09 4.42 -5.81
CA TYR A 326 -3.89 3.27 -6.23
C TYR A 326 -5.21 3.69 -6.88
N MET A 327 -5.85 4.76 -6.39
CA MET A 327 -7.07 5.29 -7.01
C MET A 327 -6.81 5.91 -8.39
N LEU A 328 -5.63 6.49 -8.62
CA LEU A 328 -5.23 7.06 -9.90
C LEU A 328 -4.82 5.97 -10.89
N SER A 329 -3.97 5.05 -10.46
CA SER A 329 -3.44 3.96 -11.28
C SER A 329 -3.02 2.79 -10.37
N PRO A 330 -3.84 1.71 -10.29
CA PRO A 330 -3.47 0.52 -9.53
C PRO A 330 -2.15 -0.08 -10.00
N ARG A 331 -1.87 -0.03 -11.31
CA ARG A 331 -0.63 -0.50 -11.92
C ARG A 331 0.59 0.26 -11.38
N MET A 332 0.49 1.59 -11.30
CA MET A 332 1.54 2.43 -10.71
C MET A 332 1.76 2.09 -9.24
N ALA A 333 0.68 1.91 -8.47
CA ALA A 333 0.77 1.56 -7.06
C ALA A 333 1.41 0.19 -6.82
N TYR A 334 1.05 -0.83 -7.60
CA TYR A 334 1.68 -2.15 -7.52
C TYR A 334 3.15 -2.13 -7.93
N HIS A 335 3.53 -1.36 -8.95
CA HIS A 335 4.95 -1.19 -9.31
C HIS A 335 5.74 -0.47 -8.21
N PHE A 336 5.13 0.52 -7.55
CA PHE A 336 5.78 1.19 -6.41
C PHE A 336 6.04 0.20 -5.27
N SER A 337 5.04 -0.59 -4.89
CA SER A 337 5.19 -1.66 -3.89
C SER A 337 6.23 -2.69 -4.31
N GLU A 338 6.23 -3.17 -5.56
CA GLU A 338 7.26 -4.09 -6.06
C GLU A 338 8.68 -3.55 -5.86
N CYS A 339 8.90 -2.25 -6.09
CA CYS A 339 10.20 -1.62 -5.88
C CYS A 339 10.60 -1.61 -4.40
N VAL A 340 9.64 -1.40 -3.50
CA VAL A 340 9.85 -1.46 -2.05
C VAL A 340 10.22 -2.88 -1.61
N GLU A 341 9.47 -3.90 -2.05
CA GLU A 341 9.73 -5.30 -1.67
C GLU A 341 11.06 -5.82 -2.21
N ARG A 342 11.41 -5.45 -3.45
CA ARG A 342 12.71 -5.79 -4.02
C ARG A 342 13.86 -5.19 -3.20
N HIS A 343 13.67 -4.00 -2.66
CA HIS A 343 14.65 -3.39 -1.77
C HIS A 343 14.69 -4.08 -0.40
N ALA A 344 13.54 -4.44 0.17
CA ALA A 344 13.46 -5.22 1.41
C ALA A 344 14.23 -6.54 1.29
N TYR A 345 13.93 -7.32 0.24
CA TYR A 345 14.67 -8.55 -0.10
C TYR A 345 16.19 -8.32 -0.16
N SER A 346 16.63 -7.30 -0.90
CA SER A 346 18.07 -7.00 -1.02
C SER A 346 18.70 -6.61 0.32
N THR A 347 17.95 -5.95 1.19
CA THR A 347 18.42 -5.54 2.52
C THR A 347 18.60 -6.76 3.42
N TYR A 348 17.61 -7.66 3.46
CA TYR A 348 17.71 -8.90 4.22
C TYR A 348 18.81 -9.84 3.69
N ASP A 349 18.92 -10.00 2.38
CA ASP A 349 19.97 -10.82 1.76
C ASP A 349 21.39 -10.31 2.10
N LYS A 350 21.59 -8.98 2.08
CA LYS A 350 22.86 -8.37 2.51
C LYS A 350 23.12 -8.62 4.00
N PHE A 351 22.11 -8.42 4.85
CA PHE A 351 22.24 -8.63 6.29
C PHE A 351 22.59 -10.10 6.64
N LEU A 352 21.94 -11.06 5.99
CA LEU A 352 22.23 -12.50 6.12
C LEU A 352 23.66 -12.84 5.70
N LYS A 353 24.17 -12.25 4.61
CA LYS A 353 25.54 -12.47 4.14
C LYS A 353 26.59 -11.90 5.08
N LEU A 354 26.31 -10.77 5.72
CA LEU A 354 27.24 -10.10 6.64
C LEU A 354 27.25 -10.74 8.04
N ASN A 355 26.08 -11.12 8.55
CA ASN A 355 25.91 -11.55 9.95
C ASN A 355 25.62 -13.05 10.11
N GLY A 356 25.68 -13.84 9.03
CA GLY A 356 25.18 -15.21 9.03
C GLY A 356 25.80 -16.14 10.08
N GLU A 357 27.09 -16.03 10.38
CA GLU A 357 27.73 -16.84 11.41
C GLU A 357 27.30 -16.48 12.84
N GLU A 358 26.97 -15.21 13.09
CA GLU A 358 26.51 -14.75 14.39
C GLU A 358 25.04 -15.11 14.60
N LEU A 359 24.21 -14.90 13.58
CA LEU A 359 22.78 -15.22 13.61
C LEU A 359 22.53 -16.71 13.87
N LYS A 360 23.38 -17.61 13.35
CA LYS A 360 23.29 -19.06 13.61
C LYS A 360 23.52 -19.45 15.07
N LYS A 361 24.17 -18.59 15.86
CA LYS A 361 24.45 -18.83 17.30
C LYS A 361 23.31 -18.36 18.20
N LEU A 362 22.43 -17.51 17.68
CA LEU A 362 21.34 -16.90 18.44
C LEU A 362 20.05 -17.73 18.28
N PRO A 363 19.26 -17.90 19.34
CA PRO A 363 18.00 -18.63 19.25
C PRO A 363 16.96 -17.81 18.47
N ALA A 364 16.03 -18.51 17.80
CA ALA A 364 14.87 -17.88 17.19
C ALA A 364 13.96 -17.25 18.27
N PRO A 365 13.43 -16.02 18.06
CA PRO A 365 12.50 -15.41 18.99
C PRO A 365 11.16 -16.15 19.01
N GLU A 366 10.54 -16.22 20.18
CA GLU A 366 9.28 -16.96 20.41
C GLU A 366 8.16 -16.53 19.44
N VAL A 367 8.10 -15.25 19.10
CA VAL A 367 7.12 -14.71 18.14
C VAL A 367 7.30 -15.32 16.74
N ALA A 368 8.54 -15.48 16.28
CA ALA A 368 8.83 -16.10 14.98
C ALA A 368 8.52 -17.59 15.01
N VAL A 369 8.88 -18.28 16.10
CA VAL A 369 8.56 -19.69 16.33
C VAL A 369 7.06 -19.91 16.22
N ASN A 370 6.27 -19.15 16.98
CA ASN A 370 4.82 -19.26 16.94
C ASN A 370 4.28 -18.97 15.53
N TYR A 371 4.78 -17.94 14.84
CA TYR A 371 4.26 -17.61 13.51
C TYR A 371 4.52 -18.71 12.47
N TYR A 372 5.78 -19.14 12.31
CA TYR A 372 6.16 -20.06 11.25
C TYR A 372 5.96 -21.56 11.61
N MET A 373 5.79 -21.92 12.89
CA MET A 373 5.63 -23.33 13.33
C MET A 373 4.18 -23.74 13.65
N ASN A 374 3.20 -22.86 13.53
CA ASN A 374 1.83 -23.12 14.03
C ASN A 374 1.08 -24.28 13.34
N GLU A 375 1.62 -24.91 12.28
CA GLU A 375 0.95 -25.98 11.52
C GLU A 375 1.88 -27.13 11.05
N ASP A 376 2.77 -27.61 11.92
CA ASP A 376 3.53 -28.86 11.72
C ASP A 376 4.45 -28.93 10.48
N LEU A 377 5.12 -27.83 10.12
CA LEU A 377 6.20 -27.90 9.13
C LEU A 377 7.24 -26.79 9.35
N TYR A 378 8.50 -27.17 9.17
CA TYR A 378 9.77 -26.44 9.33
C TYR A 378 10.53 -26.70 10.63
N MET A 379 11.83 -26.93 10.50
CA MET A 379 12.81 -26.87 11.59
C MET A 379 13.59 -25.59 11.34
N PHE A 380 13.46 -24.61 12.23
CA PHE A 380 14.38 -23.49 12.30
C PHE A 380 14.77 -23.32 13.77
N ASP A 381 16.06 -23.51 14.04
CA ASP A 381 16.59 -23.58 15.40
C ASP A 381 17.17 -22.23 15.85
N ASN A 382 17.47 -21.37 14.88
CA ASN A 382 18.30 -20.20 15.09
C ASN A 382 17.74 -18.95 14.38
N LEU A 383 18.29 -17.80 14.75
CA LEU A 383 17.87 -16.52 14.21
C LEU A 383 18.19 -16.34 12.71
N TYR A 384 19.21 -17.04 12.19
CA TYR A 384 19.54 -17.00 10.77
C TYR A 384 18.39 -17.54 9.91
N ASP A 385 17.81 -18.67 10.31
CA ASP A 385 16.70 -19.29 9.60
C ASP A 385 15.45 -18.39 9.61
N VAL A 386 15.21 -17.64 10.71
CA VAL A 386 14.12 -16.66 10.78
C VAL A 386 14.31 -15.55 9.74
N PHE A 387 15.51 -14.98 9.63
CA PHE A 387 15.78 -13.96 8.61
C PHE A 387 15.76 -14.51 7.18
N VAL A 388 16.06 -15.80 6.98
CA VAL A 388 15.89 -16.47 5.68
C VAL A 388 14.41 -16.54 5.30
N ASN A 389 13.53 -16.93 6.23
CA ASN A 389 12.09 -16.98 5.99
C ASN A 389 11.54 -15.59 5.67
N VAL A 390 11.89 -14.57 6.47
CA VAL A 390 11.49 -13.17 6.22
C VAL A 390 11.93 -12.72 4.82
N ARG A 391 13.19 -12.96 4.45
CA ARG A 391 13.70 -12.63 3.10
C ARG A 391 12.90 -13.33 2.00
N ASP A 392 12.59 -14.61 2.19
CA ASP A 392 11.89 -15.39 1.18
C ASP A 392 10.43 -14.95 1.04
N ASP A 393 9.78 -14.55 2.15
CA ASP A 393 8.47 -13.88 2.15
C ASP A 393 8.51 -12.57 1.33
N GLU A 394 9.54 -11.73 1.49
CA GLU A 394 9.71 -10.51 0.68
C GLU A 394 9.84 -10.82 -0.83
N ALA A 395 10.48 -11.94 -1.17
CA ALA A 395 10.58 -12.38 -2.56
C ALA A 395 9.22 -12.82 -3.12
N GLU A 396 8.35 -13.41 -2.29
CA GLU A 396 6.98 -13.75 -2.65
C GLU A 396 6.12 -12.50 -2.83
N HIS A 397 6.20 -11.52 -1.92
CA HIS A 397 5.54 -10.23 -2.06
C HIS A 397 5.93 -9.54 -3.38
N CYS A 398 7.23 -9.53 -3.74
CA CYS A 398 7.68 -8.98 -5.01
C CYS A 398 7.03 -9.65 -6.24
N LYS A 399 6.90 -10.99 -6.24
CA LYS A 399 6.24 -11.73 -7.32
C LYS A 399 4.75 -11.40 -7.39
N THR A 400 4.09 -11.33 -6.24
CA THR A 400 2.66 -11.01 -6.13
C THR A 400 2.36 -9.60 -6.62
N MET A 401 3.15 -8.60 -6.21
CA MET A 401 3.02 -7.22 -6.69
C MET A 401 3.25 -7.11 -8.19
N LYS A 402 4.23 -7.85 -8.73
CA LYS A 402 4.46 -7.91 -10.17
C LYS A 402 3.28 -8.54 -10.92
N ALA A 403 2.72 -9.63 -10.40
CA ALA A 403 1.54 -10.28 -10.98
C ALA A 403 0.30 -9.38 -10.93
N CYS A 404 0.16 -8.52 -9.91
CA CYS A 404 -0.96 -7.57 -9.81
C CYS A 404 -0.89 -6.42 -10.83
N GLN A 405 0.26 -6.17 -11.46
CA GLN A 405 0.41 -5.13 -12.48
C GLN A 405 -0.22 -5.53 -13.81
N THR A 406 -0.25 -6.82 -14.14
CA THR A 406 -1.00 -7.32 -15.29
C THR A 406 -2.47 -7.46 -14.87
N HIS A 407 -3.40 -6.98 -15.71
CA HIS A 407 -4.84 -6.93 -15.39
C HIS A 407 -5.50 -8.31 -15.20
N GLU A 408 -4.74 -9.39 -15.28
CA GLU A 408 -5.23 -10.74 -15.06
C GLU A 408 -5.53 -10.93 -13.58
N THR A 409 -6.73 -11.44 -13.30
CA THR A 409 -7.18 -11.67 -11.93
C THR A 409 -6.25 -12.71 -11.31
N LEU A 410 -5.65 -12.40 -10.15
CA LEU A 410 -4.86 -13.35 -9.37
C LEU A 410 -5.70 -14.61 -9.13
N ARG A 411 -5.42 -15.68 -9.87
CA ARG A 411 -6.21 -16.90 -9.80
C ARG A 411 -5.63 -17.76 -8.69
N SER A 412 -6.43 -18.04 -7.66
CA SER A 412 -6.02 -18.99 -6.62
C SER A 412 -5.70 -20.34 -7.28
N PRO A 413 -4.59 -21.01 -6.91
CA PRO A 413 -4.29 -22.36 -7.39
C PRO A 413 -5.34 -23.40 -6.95
N HIS A 414 -6.25 -23.04 -6.02
CA HIS A 414 -7.35 -23.88 -5.55
C HIS A 414 -8.70 -23.54 -6.20
N ALA A 415 -8.74 -22.61 -7.15
CA ALA A 415 -9.96 -22.28 -7.87
C ALA A 415 -10.34 -23.44 -8.80
N VAL A 416 -11.27 -24.29 -8.35
CA VAL A 416 -11.83 -25.40 -9.13
C VAL A 416 -12.35 -24.87 -10.46
N GLN A 417 -11.88 -25.50 -11.53
CA GLN A 417 -12.31 -25.27 -12.90
C GLN A 417 -13.76 -25.74 -13.04
N SER A 418 -14.73 -24.85 -12.84
CA SER A 418 -16.11 -25.14 -13.22
C SER A 418 -16.22 -25.05 -14.74
N SER A 419 -15.77 -26.09 -15.43
CA SER A 419 -16.18 -26.39 -16.79
C SER A 419 -17.69 -26.57 -16.78
N ILE A 420 -18.43 -25.59 -17.31
CA ILE A 420 -19.84 -25.80 -17.66
C ILE A 420 -19.83 -26.59 -18.98
N GLU A 421 -19.72 -27.90 -18.86
CA GLU A 421 -20.40 -28.85 -19.74
C GLU A 421 -21.86 -28.96 -19.23
N ALA A 422 -22.79 -28.34 -19.95
CA ALA A 422 -24.25 -28.51 -19.88
C ALA A 422 -24.84 -27.50 -20.89
N ASP A 423 -25.50 -27.84 -22.01
CA ASP A 423 -26.27 -29.03 -22.32
C ASP A 423 -26.19 -29.32 -23.83
N ALA A 424 -25.85 -30.56 -24.18
CA ALA A 424 -26.30 -31.20 -25.40
C ALA A 424 -27.52 -32.05 -25.02
N GLU A 425 -28.72 -31.58 -25.37
CA GLU A 425 -29.87 -32.35 -25.87
C GLU A 425 -30.98 -31.39 -26.36
#